data_AF-A0AB35L650-F1
#
_entry.id   AF-A0AB35L650-F1
#
_cell.length_a   1.000
_cell.length_b   1.000
_cell.length_c   1.000
_cell.angle_alpha   90.00
_cell.angle_beta   90.00
_cell.angle_gamma   90.00
#
_symmetry.space_group_name_H-M   'P 1'
#
loop_
_entity.id
_entity.type
_entity.pdbx_description
1 polymer ?
#
loop_
_entity_poly.entity_id
_entity_poly.type
_entity_poly.pdbx_seq_one_letter_code
_entity_poly.pdbx_strand_id
1 'polypeptide(L)'
;CLRYLKAVLISTTLFPLASTIASAAPPDYSKWANNELKKNGFTDATLVETGYPKSFTFCQKGSTTLWRYDVMSPIHLEALAEGQTIKPLTKQDRTVAVEENSVACKLKG
;
A
#
# COMPACT_ATOMS: atom_id res chain seq x y z
N CYS A 1 -75.29 5.90 -0.51
CA CYS A 1 -75.10 5.00 -1.67
C CYS A 1 -73.75 4.30 -1.51
N LEU A 2 -73.79 2.98 -1.59
CA LEU A 2 -72.70 2.02 -1.42
C LEU A 2 -71.52 2.27 -2.37
N ARG A 3 -70.27 2.07 -1.90
CA ARG A 3 -69.28 1.18 -2.57
C ARG A 3 -67.95 1.11 -1.83
N TYR A 4 -67.76 -0.02 -1.14
CA TYR A 4 -66.47 -0.59 -0.80
C TYR A 4 -65.64 -0.80 -2.07
N LEU A 5 -64.41 -0.29 -2.08
CA LEU A 5 -63.37 -0.75 -3.01
C LEU A 5 -62.18 -1.19 -2.18
N LYS A 6 -62.14 -2.49 -1.90
CA LYS A 6 -60.92 -3.20 -1.53
C LYS A 6 -59.99 -3.15 -2.75
N ALA A 7 -58.80 -2.58 -2.59
CA ALA A 7 -57.72 -2.72 -3.57
C ALA A 7 -56.48 -3.27 -2.87
N VAL A 8 -55.98 -4.35 -3.46
CA VAL A 8 -55.01 -5.31 -2.94
C VAL A 8 -53.62 -4.68 -2.85
N LEU A 9 -52.95 -4.78 -1.70
CA LEU A 9 -51.53 -4.47 -1.53
C LEU A 9 -50.72 -5.56 -2.26
N ILE A 10 -50.27 -5.27 -3.47
CA ILE A 10 -49.30 -6.12 -4.18
C ILE A 10 -47.94 -5.83 -3.54
N SER A 11 -47.56 -6.68 -2.59
CA SER A 11 -46.25 -6.65 -1.94
C SER A 11 -45.19 -7.15 -2.94
N THR A 12 -44.53 -6.24 -3.64
CA THR A 12 -43.38 -6.55 -4.48
C THR A 12 -42.18 -6.87 -3.59
N THR A 13 -41.86 -8.16 -3.45
CA THR A 13 -40.61 -8.59 -2.83
C THR A 13 -39.46 -8.17 -3.74
N LEU A 14 -38.78 -7.08 -3.39
CA LEU A 14 -37.49 -6.72 -3.96
C LEU A 14 -36.50 -7.85 -3.62
N PHE A 15 -36.11 -8.64 -4.61
CA PHE A 15 -34.97 -9.54 -4.48
C PHE A 15 -33.71 -8.66 -4.40
N PRO A 16 -32.96 -8.62 -3.29
CA PRO A 16 -31.68 -7.96 -3.29
C PRO A 16 -30.73 -8.77 -4.17
N LEU A 17 -30.41 -8.23 -5.36
CA LEU A 17 -29.23 -8.65 -6.12
C LEU A 17 -28.01 -8.26 -5.26
N ALA A 18 -27.63 -9.15 -4.35
CA ALA A 18 -26.35 -9.05 -3.65
C ALA A 18 -25.25 -9.17 -4.72
N SER A 19 -24.75 -8.02 -5.15
CA SER A 19 -23.59 -7.96 -6.03
C SER A 19 -22.39 -8.37 -5.20
N THR A 20 -22.01 -9.64 -5.28
CA THR A 20 -20.77 -10.13 -4.66
C THR A 20 -19.63 -9.46 -5.39
N ILE A 21 -19.20 -8.29 -4.92
CA ILE A 21 -17.96 -7.65 -5.38
C ILE A 21 -16.85 -8.58 -4.87
N ALA A 22 -16.38 -9.48 -5.73
CA ALA A 22 -15.21 -10.29 -5.41
C ALA A 22 -14.06 -9.32 -5.12
N SER A 23 -13.65 -9.26 -3.85
CA SER A 23 -12.53 -8.43 -3.45
C SER A 23 -11.29 -9.03 -4.11
N ALA A 24 -10.80 -8.40 -5.17
CA ALA A 24 -9.58 -8.82 -5.83
C ALA A 24 -8.44 -8.74 -4.81
N ALA A 25 -7.62 -9.80 -4.74
CA ALA A 25 -6.41 -9.75 -3.93
C ALA A 25 -5.58 -8.53 -4.32
N PRO A 26 -4.97 -7.82 -3.35
CA PRO A 26 -4.14 -6.68 -3.67
C PRO A 26 -3.01 -7.11 -4.62
N PRO A 27 -2.69 -6.31 -5.64
CA PRO A 27 -1.59 -6.59 -6.56
C PRO A 27 -0.25 -6.79 -5.81
N ASP A 28 0.54 -7.76 -6.28
CA ASP A 28 1.89 -8.02 -5.74
C ASP A 28 2.92 -7.05 -6.32
N TYR A 29 3.45 -6.19 -5.46
CA TYR A 29 4.45 -5.18 -5.82
C TYR A 29 5.88 -5.59 -5.48
N SER A 30 6.11 -6.84 -5.06
CA SER A 30 7.42 -7.32 -4.63
C SER A 30 8.47 -7.22 -5.73
N LYS A 31 8.09 -7.47 -6.98
CA LYS A 31 9.00 -7.36 -8.13
C LYS A 31 9.51 -5.92 -8.33
N TRP A 32 8.62 -4.94 -8.18
CA TRP A 32 8.98 -3.54 -8.28
C TRP A 32 9.90 -3.12 -7.13
N ALA A 33 9.53 -3.44 -5.90
CA ALA A 33 10.31 -3.08 -4.71
C ALA A 33 11.73 -3.68 -4.75
N ASN A 34 11.86 -4.96 -5.14
CA ASN A 34 13.15 -5.60 -5.30
C ASN A 34 14.01 -4.97 -6.41
N ASN A 35 13.40 -4.53 -7.51
CA ASN A 35 14.13 -3.81 -8.56
C ASN A 35 14.65 -2.46 -8.04
N GLU A 36 13.83 -1.76 -7.25
CA GLU A 36 14.20 -0.47 -6.66
C GLU A 36 15.34 -0.62 -5.64
N LEU A 37 15.31 -1.66 -4.79
CA LEU A 37 16.41 -2.01 -3.90
C LEU A 37 17.73 -2.21 -4.67
N LYS A 38 17.69 -3.01 -5.74
CA LYS A 38 18.88 -3.29 -6.58
C LYS A 38 19.43 -2.02 -7.24
N LYS A 39 18.56 -1.19 -7.84
CA LYS A 39 18.97 0.09 -8.45
C LYS A 39 19.65 1.01 -7.45
N ASN A 40 19.20 0.99 -6.20
CA ASN A 40 19.76 1.80 -5.13
C ASN A 40 20.91 1.10 -4.40
N GLY A 41 21.46 -0.02 -4.90
CA GLY A 41 22.65 -0.67 -4.33
C GLY A 41 22.40 -1.48 -3.06
N PHE A 42 21.14 -1.85 -2.79
CA PHE A 42 20.76 -2.78 -1.73
C PHE A 42 20.60 -4.20 -2.31
N THR A 43 21.66 -4.75 -2.89
CA THR A 43 21.63 -6.00 -3.67
C THR A 43 21.31 -7.24 -2.84
N ASP A 44 21.72 -7.24 -1.58
CA ASP A 44 21.53 -8.34 -0.62
C ASP A 44 20.42 -8.03 0.41
N ALA A 45 19.55 -7.06 0.11
CA ALA A 45 18.41 -6.78 0.96
C ALA A 45 17.26 -7.76 0.73
N THR A 46 16.56 -8.10 1.80
CA THR A 46 15.33 -8.89 1.75
C THR A 46 14.13 -7.98 1.98
N LEU A 47 13.20 -7.96 1.03
CA LEU A 47 11.93 -7.26 1.16
C LEU A 47 11.10 -7.87 2.30
N VAL A 48 10.51 -7.02 3.14
CA VAL A 48 9.63 -7.42 4.24
C VAL A 48 8.18 -7.16 3.88
N GLU A 49 7.84 -5.92 3.52
CA GLU A 49 6.48 -5.52 3.18
C GLU A 49 6.46 -4.43 2.11
N THR A 50 5.41 -4.42 1.27
CA THR A 50 5.18 -3.39 0.25
C THR A 50 4.04 -2.47 0.63
N GLY A 51 4.29 -1.16 0.64
CA GLY A 51 3.29 -0.09 0.77
C GLY A 51 3.14 0.70 -0.54
N TYR A 52 2.94 0.01 -1.67
CA TYR A 52 2.88 0.63 -2.99
C TYR A 52 1.81 1.74 -3.06
N PRO A 53 2.05 2.81 -3.85
CA PRO A 53 3.29 3.16 -4.57
C PRO A 53 4.27 3.99 -3.74
N LYS A 54 4.07 4.05 -2.41
CA LYS A 54 4.69 5.07 -1.56
C LYS A 54 5.99 4.60 -0.94
N SER A 55 6.00 3.36 -0.45
CA SER A 55 7.13 2.85 0.31
C SER A 55 7.21 1.33 0.31
N PHE A 56 8.31 0.79 0.83
CA PHE A 56 8.44 -0.61 1.21
C PHE A 56 9.46 -0.75 2.34
N THR A 57 9.37 -1.84 3.10
CA THR A 57 10.32 -2.14 4.17
C THR A 57 11.23 -3.30 3.79
N PHE A 58 12.47 -3.27 4.27
CA PHE A 58 13.47 -4.27 3.96
C PHE A 58 14.48 -4.44 5.09
N CYS A 59 15.13 -5.60 5.10
CA CYS A 59 16.26 -5.91 5.96
C CYS A 59 17.52 -6.01 5.11
N GLN A 60 18.62 -5.39 5.53
CA GLN A 60 19.92 -5.63 4.91
C GLN A 60 20.52 -6.92 5.48
N LYS A 61 21.22 -7.69 4.64
CA LYS A 61 21.97 -8.87 5.08
C LYS A 61 22.91 -8.52 6.23
N GLY A 62 22.86 -9.30 7.30
CA GLY A 62 23.68 -9.09 8.50
C GLY A 62 23.25 -7.91 9.39
N SER A 63 22.19 -7.17 9.05
CA SER A 63 21.62 -6.12 9.89
C SER A 63 20.35 -6.60 10.57
N THR A 64 20.18 -6.28 11.85
CA THR A 64 18.93 -6.49 12.57
C THR A 64 17.98 -5.29 12.47
N THR A 65 18.37 -4.23 11.75
CA THR A 65 17.56 -3.02 11.59
C THR A 65 16.57 -3.19 10.44
N LEU A 66 15.30 -2.90 10.71
CA LEU A 66 14.27 -2.75 9.70
C LEU A 66 14.36 -1.35 9.09
N TRP A 67 14.53 -1.31 7.78
CA TRP A 67 14.59 -0.06 7.01
C TRP A 67 13.32 0.13 6.21
N ARG A 68 12.91 1.38 6.02
CA ARG A 68 11.89 1.78 5.04
C ARG A 68 12.55 2.56 3.92
N TYR A 69 12.22 2.19 2.69
CA TYR A 69 12.50 3.00 1.52
C TYR A 69 11.23 3.76 1.12
N ASP A 70 11.33 5.08 1.05
CA ASP A 70 10.28 5.99 0.63
C ASP A 70 10.54 6.47 -0.81
N VAL A 71 9.59 6.26 -1.71
CA VAL A 71 9.67 6.69 -3.11
C VAL A 71 9.61 8.22 -3.21
N MET A 72 8.84 8.83 -2.30
CA MET A 72 8.74 10.27 -2.11
C MET A 72 8.49 10.56 -0.63
N SER A 73 9.05 11.66 -0.13
CA SER A 73 8.73 12.16 1.22
C SER A 73 7.40 12.92 1.20
N PRO A 74 6.74 13.11 2.36
CA PRO A 74 5.53 13.93 2.44
C PRO A 74 5.70 15.33 1.85
N ILE A 75 6.83 15.98 2.12
CA ILE A 75 7.16 17.32 1.58
C ILE A 75 7.20 17.30 0.05
N HIS A 76 7.71 16.21 -0.54
CA HIS A 76 7.74 16.10 -2.00
C HIS A 76 6.34 15.89 -2.58
N LEU A 77 5.48 15.14 -1.90
CA LEU A 77 4.10 14.94 -2.34
C LEU A 77 3.31 16.25 -2.29
N GLU A 78 3.49 17.04 -1.23
CA GLU A 78 2.87 18.35 -1.06
C GLU A 78 3.33 19.34 -2.14
N ALA A 79 4.64 19.47 -2.37
CA ALA A 79 5.15 20.33 -3.42
C ALA A 79 4.70 19.91 -4.82
N LEU A 80 4.57 18.61 -5.12
CA LEU A 80 3.94 18.16 -6.38
C LEU A 80 2.46 18.55 -6.46
N ALA A 81 1.71 18.43 -5.36
CA ALA A 81 0.30 18.82 -5.31
C ALA A 81 0.11 20.32 -5.56
N GLU A 82 1.08 21.14 -5.19
CA GLU A 82 1.12 22.58 -5.43
C GLU A 82 1.68 22.95 -6.82
N GLY A 83 2.05 21.97 -7.64
CA GLY A 83 2.62 22.19 -8.98
C GLY A 83 4.06 22.71 -8.97
N GLN A 84 4.77 22.56 -7.85
CA GLN A 84 6.16 22.96 -7.73
C GLN A 84 7.10 21.90 -8.31
N THR A 85 8.18 22.37 -8.94
CA THR A 85 9.30 21.51 -9.33
C THR A 85 10.25 21.35 -8.15
N ILE A 86 10.42 20.13 -7.69
CA ILE A 86 11.27 19.76 -6.56
C ILE A 86 12.41 18.85 -7.03
N LYS A 87 13.58 19.02 -6.40
CA LYS A 87 14.71 18.12 -6.65
C LYS A 87 14.36 16.71 -6.19
N PRO A 88 14.81 15.66 -6.87
CA PRO A 88 14.63 14.29 -6.39
C PRO A 88 15.30 14.09 -5.03
N LEU A 89 14.65 13.32 -4.14
CA LEU A 89 15.27 12.88 -2.89
C LEU A 89 16.61 12.18 -3.13
N THR A 90 17.58 12.44 -2.25
CA THR A 90 18.81 11.65 -2.23
C THR A 90 18.53 10.22 -1.75
N LYS A 91 19.46 9.30 -2.00
CA LYS A 91 19.32 7.90 -1.55
C LYS A 91 19.19 7.82 -0.02
N GLN A 92 19.91 8.67 0.70
CA GLN A 92 19.87 8.77 2.16
C GLN A 92 18.49 9.25 2.64
N ASP A 93 17.94 10.29 2.00
CA ASP A 93 16.63 10.82 2.39
C ASP A 93 15.48 9.84 2.12
N ARG A 94 15.70 8.90 1.18
CA ARG A 94 14.73 7.83 0.87
C ARG A 94 14.76 6.69 1.87
N THR A 95 15.80 6.57 2.70
CA THR A 95 15.99 5.38 3.54
C THR A 95 15.97 5.76 5.01
N VAL A 96 14.99 5.25 5.75
CA VAL A 96 14.79 5.57 7.16
C VAL A 96 14.83 4.30 8.00
N ALA A 97 15.56 4.32 9.12
CA ALA A 97 15.50 3.25 10.10
C ALA A 97 14.14 3.29 10.81
N VAL A 98 13.40 2.18 10.76
CA VAL A 98 12.06 2.06 11.36
C VAL A 98 12.14 1.41 12.74
N GLU A 99 12.93 0.36 12.84
CA GLU A 99 13.03 -0.44 14.06
C GLU A 99 14.43 -1.05 14.17
N GLU A 100 15.14 -0.78 15.26
CA GLU A 100 16.37 -1.48 15.58
C GLU A 100 16.08 -2.84 16.22
N ASN A 101 16.93 -3.84 15.95
CA ASN A 101 16.76 -5.20 16.48
C ASN A 101 15.42 -5.88 16.12
N SER A 102 14.87 -5.53 14.95
CA SER A 102 13.61 -6.04 14.46
C SER A 102 13.61 -7.56 14.34
N VAL A 103 12.54 -8.18 14.85
CA VAL A 103 12.33 -9.64 14.74
C VAL A 103 12.27 -10.05 13.26
N ALA A 104 11.69 -9.21 12.41
CA ALA A 104 11.61 -9.47 10.97
C ALA A 104 12.99 -9.63 10.33
N CYS A 105 13.99 -8.87 10.80
CA CYS A 105 15.35 -8.90 10.24
C CYS A 105 16.27 -9.92 10.90
N LYS A 106 16.04 -10.26 12.17
CA LYS A 106 16.79 -11.34 12.86
C LYS A 106 16.65 -12.69 12.17
N LEU A 107 15.49 -12.96 11.55
CA LEU A 107 15.21 -14.21 10.84
C LEU A 107 15.76 -14.24 9.41
N LYS A 108 16.34 -13.12 8.94
CA LYS A 108 16.81 -12.92 7.55
C LYS A 108 18.32 -12.66 7.48
N GLY A 109 19.02 -12.69 8.62
CA GLY A 109 20.47 -12.53 8.75
C GLY A 109 21.25 -13.81 8.45
#